data_AF-A0A382H5C5-F1
#
_entry.id   AF-A0A382H5C5-F1
#
_cell.length_a   1.000
_cell.length_b   1.000
_cell.length_c   1.000
_cell.angle_alpha   90.00
_cell.angle_beta   90.00
_cell.angle_gamma   90.00
#
_symmetry.space_group_name_H-M   'P 1'
#
loop_
_entity.id
_entity.type
_entity.pdbx_description
1 polymer ?
#
loop_
_entity_poly.entity_id
_entity_poly.type
_entity_poly.pdbx_seq_one_letter_code
_entity_poly.pdbx_strand_id
1 'polypeptide(L)' 'MVGKKVLVLGGGFGGVQAAREARASLDATHEVTIIDRNR' A
#
# COMPACT_ATOMS: atom_id res chain seq x y z
N MET A 1 -19.05 1.69 4.56
CA MET A 1 -18.04 2.23 5.50
C MET A 1 -17.11 3.14 4.71
N VAL A 2 -16.61 4.23 5.30
CA VAL A 2 -15.58 5.05 4.63
C VAL A 2 -14.30 4.20 4.53
N GLY A 3 -13.70 4.13 3.35
CA GLY A 3 -12.49 3.35 3.14
C GLY A 3 -11.31 3.88 3.96
N LYS A 4 -10.30 3.03 4.16
CA LYS A 4 -9.11 3.38 4.95
C LYS A 4 -7.93 3.76 4.06
N LYS A 5 -7.03 4.57 4.62
CA LYS A 5 -5.73 4.89 4.02
C LYS A 5 -4.66 4.01 4.65
N VAL A 6 -3.92 3.28 3.83
CA VAL A 6 -2.86 2.37 4.23
C VAL A 6 -1.53 2.91 3.69
N LEU A 7 -0.57 3.12 4.57
CA LEU A 7 0.78 3.55 4.22
C LEU A 7 1.75 2.39 4.35
N VAL A 8 2.52 2.12 3.31
CA VAL A 8 3.69 1.24 3.34
C VAL A 8 4.95 2.09 3.31
N LEU A 9 5.79 1.96 4.35
CA LEU A 9 7.05 2.70 4.46
C LEU A 9 8.23 1.81 4.03
N GLY A 10 8.88 2.18 2.93
CA GLY A 10 9.97 1.45 2.28
C GLY A 10 9.53 0.77 0.98
N GLY A 11 10.19 1.09 -0.13
CA GLY A 11 9.91 0.57 -1.48
C GLY A 11 10.84 -0.53 -1.96
N GLY A 12 11.52 -1.22 -1.04
CA GLY A 12 12.23 -2.46 -1.34
C GLY A 12 11.26 -3.60 -1.73
N PHE A 13 11.79 -4.78 -2.06
CA PHE A 13 10.97 -5.92 -2.52
C PHE A 13 9.79 -6.23 -1.58
N GLY A 14 10.04 -6.34 -0.28
CA GLY A 14 9.01 -6.64 0.71
C GLY A 14 7.91 -5.56 0.79
N GLY A 15 8.29 -4.28 0.72
CA GLY A 15 7.32 -3.18 0.78
C GLY A 15 6.44 -3.10 -0.48
N VAL A 16 7.04 -3.30 -1.65
CA VAL A 16 6.27 -3.37 -2.91
C VAL A 16 5.32 -4.57 -2.89
N GLN A 17 5.76 -5.74 -2.44
CA GLN A 17 4.90 -6.92 -2.34
C GLN A 17 3.77 -6.71 -1.34
N ALA A 18 4.05 -6.17 -0.16
CA ALA A 18 3.04 -5.86 0.85
C ALA A 18 1.97 -4.87 0.31
N ALA A 19 2.39 -3.83 -0.40
CA ALA A 19 1.46 -2.88 -1.00
C ALA A 19 0.61 -3.50 -2.12
N ARG A 20 1.20 -4.37 -2.95
CA ARG A 20 0.48 -5.10 -4.01
C ARG A 20 -0.56 -6.06 -3.42
N GLU A 21 -0.18 -6.83 -2.40
CA GLU A 21 -1.08 -7.74 -1.70
C GLU A 21 -2.20 -6.96 -1.01
N ALA A 22 -1.88 -5.90 -0.25
CA ALA A 22 -2.88 -5.05 0.38
C ALA A 22 -3.86 -4.46 -0.64
N ARG A 23 -3.38 -4.00 -1.81
CA ARG A 23 -4.24 -3.47 -2.85
C ARG A 23 -5.17 -4.55 -3.44
N ALA A 24 -4.68 -5.76 -3.63
CA ALA A 24 -5.46 -6.88 -4.15
C ALA A 24 -6.51 -7.39 -3.17
N SER A 25 -6.23 -7.34 -1.87
CA SER A 25 -7.13 -7.81 -0.81
C SER A 25 -8.18 -6.79 -0.37
N LEU A 26 -7.98 -5.51 -0.68
CA LEU A 26 -8.89 -4.43 -0.30
C LEU A 26 -9.78 -4.01 -1.47
N ASP A 27 -11.05 -3.73 -1.20
CA ASP A 27 -11.96 -3.15 -2.20
C ASP A 27 -11.52 -1.72 -2.62
N ALA A 28 -12.11 -1.24 -3.70
CA ALA A 28 -11.76 0.05 -4.32
C ALA A 28 -12.00 1.28 -3.43
N THR A 29 -12.66 1.14 -2.28
CA THR A 29 -12.88 2.27 -1.36
C THR A 29 -11.63 2.61 -0.56
N HIS A 30 -10.69 1.68 -0.44
CA HIS A 30 -9.44 1.84 0.29
C HIS A 30 -8.36 2.48 -0.58
N GLU A 31 -7.41 3.18 0.03
CA GLU A 31 -6.24 3.76 -0.64
C GLU A 31 -4.96 3.13 -0.06
N VAL A 32 -4.03 2.72 -0.93
CA VAL A 32 -2.73 2.17 -0.52
C VAL A 32 -1.64 3.04 -1.14
N THR A 33 -0.79 3.61 -0.29
CA THR A 33 0.32 4.48 -0.68
C THR A 33 1.64 3.88 -0.24
N ILE A 34 2.65 3.92 -1.11
CA ILE A 34 4.02 3.54 -0.77
C ILE A 34 4.86 4.81 -0.71
N ILE A 35 5.67 4.95 0.33
CA ILE A 35 6.72 5.98 0.40
C ILE A 35 8.06 5.26 0.46
N ASP A 36 8.92 5.49 -0.53
CA ASP A 36 10.30 5.04 -0.52
C ASP A 36 11.24 6.22 -0.30
N ARG A 37 12.43 5.97 0.28
CA ARG A 37 13.43 7.04 0.46
C ARG A 37 14.00 7.49 -0.89
N ASN A 38 14.17 6.57 -1.83
CA ASN A 38 14.91 6.81 -3.06
C ASN A 38 14.01 7.08 -4.27
N ARG A 39 12.68 7.02 -4.09
CA ARG A 39 11.68 7.15 -5.15
C ARG A 39 10.40 7.75 -4.62
#